data_AF-A0A1Y3G2R7-F1
#
_entry.id   AF-A0A1Y3G2R7-F1
#
_cell.length_a   1.000
_cell.length_b   1.000
_cell.length_c   1.000
_cell.angle_alpha   90.00
_cell.angle_beta   90.00
_cell.angle_gamma   90.00
#
_symmetry.space_group_name_H-M   'P 1'
#
loop_
_entity.id
_entity.type
_entity.pdbx_description
1 polymer ?
#
loop_
_entity_poly.entity_id
_entity_poly.type
_entity_poly.pdbx_seq_one_letter_code
_entity_poly.pdbx_strand_id
1 'polypeptide(L)'
;MTAFDPKELKTLSDILALILDEEQGQSASALDAIKARARRNKITGGALKNLFQTITDDPSWRSSFKNTKAQTQDKSEEYLARLGQMRTTLNETSEELTATRNYTHKLHAQLQYAISLRKETEMELAEQITRRHYPSRVMIFALFGAGLIVGAATAEILHVLLHTATHVVTDNARYLY
;
A
#
# COMPACT_ATOMS: atom_id res chain seq x y z
N MET A 1 -42.63 20.99 50.93
CA MET A 1 -41.17 20.74 50.84
C MET A 1 -40.98 19.39 50.18
N THR A 2 -40.97 19.33 48.86
CA THR A 2 -40.72 18.09 48.11
C THR A 2 -39.22 17.92 47.99
N ALA A 3 -38.64 17.08 48.86
CA ALA A 3 -37.25 16.67 48.75
C ALA A 3 -37.03 16.05 47.36
N PHE A 4 -36.08 16.59 46.60
CA PHE A 4 -35.71 16.06 45.30
C PHE A 4 -35.19 14.63 45.45
N ASP A 5 -35.70 13.68 44.66
CA ASP A 5 -35.08 12.36 44.58
C ASP A 5 -33.75 12.49 43.82
N PRO A 6 -32.59 12.22 44.47
CA PRO A 6 -31.28 12.32 43.83
C PRO A 6 -31.16 11.43 42.58
N LYS A 7 -31.98 10.37 42.46
CA LYS A 7 -31.99 9.50 41.28
C LYS A 7 -32.58 10.18 40.05
N GLU A 8 -33.62 10.98 40.24
CA GLU A 8 -34.29 11.70 39.14
C GLU A 8 -33.42 12.86 38.65
N LEU A 9 -32.78 13.58 39.57
CA LEU A 9 -31.82 14.64 39.24
C LEU A 9 -30.60 14.09 38.50
N LYS A 10 -30.07 12.93 38.93
CA LYS A 10 -28.97 12.25 38.24
C LYS A 10 -29.38 11.86 36.82
N THR A 11 -30.59 11.33 36.66
CA THR A 11 -31.11 10.93 35.34
C THR A 11 -31.28 12.15 34.42
N LEU A 12 -31.75 13.28 34.95
CA LEU A 12 -31.86 14.54 34.23
C LEU A 12 -30.50 15.07 33.76
N SER A 13 -29.52 15.11 34.67
CA SER A 13 -28.16 15.58 34.36
C SER A 13 -27.49 14.73 33.29
N ASP A 14 -27.69 13.42 33.34
CA ASP A 14 -27.12 12.44 32.41
C ASP A 14 -27.81 12.53 31.03
N ILE A 15 -29.11 12.81 30.99
CA ILE A 15 -29.85 13.13 29.76
C ILE A 15 -29.36 14.46 29.15
N LEU A 16 -29.15 15.50 29.97
CA LEU A 16 -28.67 16.80 29.50
C LEU A 16 -27.24 16.75 28.98
N ALA A 17 -26.36 16.02 29.66
CA ALA A 17 -24.98 15.80 29.22
C ALA A 17 -24.93 15.09 27.86
N LEU A 18 -25.75 14.04 27.68
CA LEU A 18 -25.84 13.32 26.41
C LEU A 18 -26.32 14.22 25.25
N ILE A 19 -27.23 15.17 25.54
CA ILE A 19 -27.68 16.15 24.54
C ILE A 19 -26.57 17.16 24.19
N LEU A 20 -25.73 17.53 25.16
CA LEU A 20 -24.69 18.54 24.96
C LEU A 20 -23.43 17.97 24.27
N ASP A 21 -23.13 16.70 24.50
CA ASP A 21 -21.97 16.00 23.95
C ASP A 21 -22.16 15.54 22.49
N GLU A 22 -23.40 15.40 22.00
CA GLU A 22 -23.64 15.06 20.58
C GLU A 22 -23.62 16.32 19.68
N GLU A 23 -22.78 16.30 18.63
CA GLU A 23 -22.67 17.40 17.65
C GLU A 23 -24.00 17.67 16.92
N GLN A 24 -24.22 18.95 16.59
CA GLN A 24 -25.41 19.47 15.89
C GLN A 24 -25.61 18.76 14.54
N GLY A 25 -26.36 17.66 14.53
CA GLY A 25 -26.64 16.85 13.35
C GLY A 25 -27.15 15.43 13.65
N GLN A 26 -26.91 14.91 14.85
CA GLN A 26 -27.34 13.56 15.28
C GLN A 26 -28.55 13.55 16.23
N SER A 27 -29.36 14.61 16.23
CA SER A 27 -30.44 14.83 17.21
C SER A 27 -31.45 13.68 17.33
N ALA A 28 -31.62 12.85 16.30
CA ALA A 28 -32.46 11.66 16.35
C ALA A 28 -31.88 10.54 17.24
N SER A 29 -30.55 10.37 17.24
CA SER A 29 -29.84 9.39 18.07
C SER A 29 -29.92 9.77 19.55
N ALA A 30 -29.60 11.03 19.89
CA ALA A 30 -29.81 11.57 21.23
C ALA A 30 -31.25 11.34 21.72
N LEU A 31 -32.25 11.64 20.90
CA LEU A 31 -33.65 11.56 21.32
C LEU A 31 -34.11 10.11 21.59
N ASP A 32 -33.63 9.15 20.82
CA ASP A 32 -33.90 7.73 21.07
C ASP A 32 -33.16 7.19 22.30
N ALA A 33 -31.93 7.65 22.55
CA ALA A 33 -31.20 7.33 23.77
C ALA A 33 -31.89 7.91 25.02
N ILE A 34 -32.42 9.14 24.92
CA ILE A 34 -33.21 9.78 25.98
C ILE A 34 -34.49 9.01 26.23
N LYS A 35 -35.23 8.63 25.18
CA LYS A 35 -36.44 7.79 25.32
C LYS A 35 -36.11 6.45 25.98
N ALA A 36 -35.03 5.78 25.58
CA ALA A 36 -34.61 4.52 26.15
C ALA A 36 -34.27 4.64 27.65
N ARG A 37 -33.57 5.72 28.03
CA ARG A 37 -33.17 5.98 29.40
C ARG A 37 -34.33 6.46 30.29
N ALA A 38 -35.25 7.25 29.76
CA ALA A 38 -36.48 7.62 30.43
C ALA A 38 -37.38 6.38 30.68
N ARG A 39 -37.50 5.48 29.69
CA ARG A 39 -38.20 4.19 29.84
C ARG A 39 -37.55 3.31 30.92
N ARG A 40 -36.21 3.20 30.93
CA ARG A 40 -35.47 2.42 31.94
C ARG A 40 -35.75 2.92 33.36
N ASN A 41 -35.88 4.23 33.53
CA ASN A 41 -36.12 4.85 34.84
C ASN A 41 -37.61 5.13 35.13
N LYS A 42 -38.53 4.67 34.28
CA LYS A 42 -39.99 4.90 34.39
C LYS A 42 -40.38 6.40 34.48
N ILE A 43 -39.59 7.28 33.89
CA ILE A 43 -39.83 8.72 33.90
C ILE A 43 -40.67 9.09 32.67
N THR A 44 -41.78 9.79 32.88
CA THR A 44 -42.65 10.30 31.82
C THR A 44 -42.22 11.71 31.40
N GLY A 45 -42.56 12.13 30.18
CA GLY A 45 -42.24 13.49 29.72
C GLY A 45 -42.85 14.59 30.59
N GLY A 46 -44.01 14.36 31.20
CA GLY A 46 -44.62 15.26 32.17
C GLY A 46 -43.84 15.37 33.48
N ALA A 47 -43.31 14.25 33.99
CA ALA A 47 -42.45 14.23 35.17
C ALA A 47 -41.14 14.98 34.91
N LEU A 48 -40.52 14.77 33.74
CA LEU A 48 -39.30 15.49 33.35
C LEU A 48 -39.52 17.01 33.27
N LYS A 49 -40.65 17.43 32.70
CA LYS A 49 -41.03 18.86 32.62
C LYS A 49 -41.21 19.47 34.02
N ASN A 50 -41.88 18.75 34.93
CA ASN A 50 -42.07 19.22 36.30
C ASN A 50 -40.74 19.34 37.05
N LEU A 51 -39.80 18.42 36.81
CA LEU A 51 -38.43 18.50 37.36
C LEU A 51 -37.69 19.74 36.86
N PHE A 52 -37.77 20.05 35.55
CA PHE A 52 -37.19 21.28 35.01
C PHE A 52 -37.82 22.56 35.60
N GLN A 53 -39.14 22.60 35.76
CA GLN A 53 -39.82 23.74 36.38
C GLN A 53 -39.39 23.92 37.84
N THR A 54 -39.38 22.82 38.61
CA THR A 54 -39.02 22.85 40.03
C THR A 54 -37.56 23.26 40.25
N ILE A 55 -36.64 22.87 39.36
CA ILE A 55 -35.22 23.29 39.43
C ILE A 55 -35.06 24.78 39.12
N THR A 56 -35.91 25.35 38.26
CA THR A 56 -35.81 26.77 37.88
C THR A 56 -36.26 27.69 39.02
N ASP A 57 -37.22 27.26 39.84
CA ASP A 57 -37.85 28.07 40.90
C ASP A 57 -37.08 28.09 42.23
N ASP A 58 -36.25 27.08 42.53
CA ASP A 58 -35.39 27.09 43.72
C ASP A 58 -34.22 28.07 43.46
N PRO A 59 -33.84 29.03 44.30
CA PRO A 59 -32.68 29.91 44.05
C PRO A 59 -31.34 29.32 44.54
N SER A 60 -31.36 28.22 45.30
CA SER A 60 -30.17 27.65 45.95
C SER A 60 -29.21 26.94 44.99
N TRP A 61 -29.66 26.47 43.82
CA TRP A 61 -28.81 25.83 42.81
C TRP A 61 -27.77 26.79 42.23
N ARG A 62 -28.10 28.07 42.04
CA ARG A 62 -27.20 29.07 41.43
C ARG A 62 -25.90 29.27 42.21
N SER A 63 -25.93 29.00 43.52
CA SER A 63 -24.76 29.08 44.40
C SER A 63 -23.77 27.92 44.17
N SER A 64 -24.26 26.68 44.01
CA SER A 64 -23.40 25.51 43.77
C SER A 64 -22.68 25.58 42.41
N PHE A 65 -23.33 26.09 41.37
CA PHE A 65 -22.70 26.25 40.05
C PHE A 65 -21.56 27.29 40.02
N LYS A 66 -21.56 28.26 40.95
CA LYS A 66 -20.50 29.28 41.03
C LYS A 66 -19.17 28.71 41.53
N ASN A 67 -19.22 27.74 42.46
CA ASN A 67 -18.03 27.03 42.93
C ASN A 67 -17.51 26.01 41.91
N THR A 68 -18.40 25.39 41.12
CA THR A 68 -17.99 24.53 40.00
C THR A 68 -17.31 25.32 38.89
N LYS A 69 -17.75 26.56 38.60
CA LYS A 69 -17.12 27.42 37.59
C LYS A 69 -15.65 27.73 37.88
N ALA A 70 -15.29 28.03 39.13
CA ALA A 70 -13.89 28.29 39.51
C ALA A 70 -13.00 27.03 39.33
N GLN A 71 -13.52 25.84 39.65
CA GLN A 71 -12.79 24.57 39.46
C GLN A 71 -12.80 24.07 38.00
N THR A 72 -13.78 24.49 37.20
CA THR A 72 -13.85 24.18 35.76
C THR A 72 -12.96 25.11 34.95
N GLN A 73 -12.74 26.34 35.42
CA GLN A 73 -11.83 27.29 34.79
C GLN A 73 -10.36 26.83 34.90
N ASP A 74 -9.96 26.34 36.07
CA ASP A 74 -8.62 25.75 36.29
C ASP A 74 -8.40 24.48 35.43
N LYS A 75 -9.43 23.62 35.34
CA LYS A 75 -9.41 22.47 34.43
C LYS A 75 -9.38 22.90 32.96
N SER A 76 -10.07 23.97 32.58
CA SER A 76 -10.10 24.44 31.19
C SER A 76 -8.73 24.94 30.72
N GLU A 77 -7.93 25.55 31.61
CA GLU A 77 -6.56 25.94 31.32
C GLU A 77 -5.64 24.72 31.16
N GLU A 78 -5.81 23.69 31.99
CA GLU A 78 -5.11 22.41 31.84
C GLU A 78 -5.48 21.69 30.53
N TYR A 79 -6.76 21.72 30.13
CA TYR A 79 -7.23 21.18 28.85
C TYR A 79 -6.64 21.95 27.66
N LEU A 80 -6.57 23.27 27.73
CA LEU A 80 -5.97 24.10 26.68
C LEU A 80 -4.45 23.86 26.58
N ALA A 81 -3.75 23.71 27.72
CA ALA A 81 -2.34 23.34 27.74
C ALA A 81 -2.11 21.96 27.13
N ARG A 82 -2.99 20.99 27.44
CA ARG A 82 -2.95 19.63 26.88
C ARG A 82 -3.26 19.60 25.38
N LEU A 83 -4.20 20.43 24.92
CA LEU A 83 -4.46 20.64 23.48
C LEU A 83 -3.25 21.26 22.78
N GLY A 84 -2.56 22.19 23.43
CA GLY A 84 -1.29 22.75 22.95
C GLY A 84 -0.23 21.66 22.77
N GLN A 85 -0.03 20.81 23.78
CA GLN A 85 0.91 19.69 23.73
C GLN A 85 0.53 18.64 22.67
N MET A 86 -0.77 18.33 22.52
CA MET A 86 -1.22 17.43 21.45
C MET A 86 -0.96 18.03 20.06
N ARG A 87 -1.08 19.34 19.91
CA ARG A 87 -0.80 20.01 18.64
C ARG A 87 0.70 20.00 18.31
N THR A 88 1.57 20.15 19.30
CA THR A 88 3.02 20.05 19.08
C THR A 88 3.42 18.63 18.71
N THR A 89 2.89 17.61 19.40
CA THR A 89 3.19 16.21 19.06
C THR A 89 2.63 15.81 17.69
N LEU A 90 1.46 16.31 17.30
CA LEU A 90 0.93 16.12 15.95
C LEU A 90 1.82 16.77 14.88
N ASN A 91 2.35 17.95 15.15
CA ASN A 91 3.28 18.60 14.22
C ASN A 91 4.58 17.81 14.10
N GLU A 92 5.19 17.41 15.22
CA GLU A 92 6.42 16.60 15.25
C GLU A 92 6.24 15.27 14.51
N THR A 93 5.16 14.55 14.80
CA THR A 93 4.84 13.28 14.12
C THR A 93 4.55 13.48 12.63
N SER A 94 3.92 14.60 12.23
CA SER A 94 3.71 14.92 10.81
C SER A 94 5.03 15.21 10.08
N GLU A 95 5.98 15.85 10.76
CA GLU A 95 7.30 16.15 10.23
C GLU A 95 8.12 14.86 10.09
N GLU A 96 8.08 13.98 11.09
CA GLU A 96 8.72 12.67 11.04
C GLU A 96 8.13 11.77 9.93
N LEU A 97 6.81 11.79 9.75
CA LEU A 97 6.15 11.03 8.69
C LEU A 97 6.57 11.55 7.31
N THR A 98 6.70 12.87 7.16
CA THR A 98 7.17 13.51 5.93
C THR A 98 8.64 13.19 5.67
N ALA A 99 9.49 13.22 6.70
CA ALA A 99 10.89 12.85 6.61
C ALA A 99 11.08 11.38 6.19
N THR A 100 10.30 10.48 6.81
CA THR A 100 10.32 9.04 6.49
C THR A 100 9.85 8.80 5.05
N ARG A 101 8.75 9.44 4.63
CA ARG A 101 8.25 9.36 3.26
C ARG A 101 9.29 9.85 2.25
N ASN A 102 9.97 10.97 2.55
CA ASN A 102 11.04 11.49 1.71
C ASN A 102 12.23 10.51 1.63
N TYR A 103 12.57 9.83 2.73
CA TYR A 103 13.61 8.79 2.72
C TYR A 103 13.22 7.60 1.84
N THR A 104 11.98 7.11 1.95
CA THR A 104 11.46 6.05 1.09
C THR A 104 11.50 6.44 -0.39
N HIS A 105 11.09 7.67 -0.74
CA HIS A 105 11.18 8.17 -2.11
C HIS A 105 12.63 8.23 -2.61
N LYS A 106 13.57 8.70 -1.79
CA LYS A 106 15.00 8.72 -2.13
C LYS A 106 15.55 7.31 -2.37
N LEU A 107 15.18 6.34 -1.52
CA LEU A 107 15.62 4.95 -1.67
C LEU A 107 15.06 4.32 -2.96
N HIS A 108 13.79 4.57 -3.27
CA HIS A 108 13.20 4.13 -4.54
C HIS A 108 13.90 4.76 -5.74
N ALA A 109 14.22 6.05 -5.69
CA ALA A 109 14.96 6.72 -6.76
C ALA A 109 16.36 6.11 -6.96
N GLN A 110 17.07 5.80 -5.86
CA GLN A 110 18.38 5.13 -5.93
C GLN A 110 18.28 3.72 -6.52
N LEU A 111 17.26 2.93 -6.13
CA LEU A 111 17.04 1.61 -6.71
C LEU A 111 16.73 1.68 -8.20
N GLN A 112 15.86 2.61 -8.62
CA GLN A 112 15.56 2.81 -10.03
C GLN A 112 16.79 3.20 -10.84
N TYR A 113 17.60 4.12 -10.30
CA TYR A 113 18.88 4.51 -10.91
C TYR A 113 19.87 3.34 -11.01
N ALA A 114 19.97 2.51 -9.97
CA ALA A 114 20.81 1.32 -10.01
C ALA A 114 20.31 0.28 -11.03
N ILE A 115 18.99 0.11 -11.16
CA ILE A 115 18.39 -0.78 -12.16
C ILE A 115 18.65 -0.26 -13.58
N SER A 116 18.53 1.06 -13.82
CA SER A 116 18.80 1.63 -15.14
C SER A 116 20.27 1.46 -15.54
N LEU A 117 21.20 1.71 -14.61
CA LEU A 117 22.63 1.47 -14.83
C LEU A 117 22.92 0.00 -15.16
N ARG A 118 22.32 -0.94 -14.42
CA ARG A 118 22.47 -2.37 -14.73
C ARG A 118 21.97 -2.71 -16.12
N LYS A 119 20.79 -2.21 -16.50
CA LYS A 119 20.24 -2.43 -17.84
C LYS A 119 21.15 -1.87 -18.93
N GLU A 120 21.75 -0.71 -18.72
CA GLU A 120 22.71 -0.12 -19.65
C GLU A 120 23.92 -1.03 -19.84
N THR A 121 24.51 -1.50 -18.74
CA THR A 121 25.65 -2.45 -18.81
C THR A 121 25.28 -3.79 -19.45
N GLU A 122 24.07 -4.30 -19.19
CA GLU A 122 23.58 -5.54 -19.80
C GLU A 122 23.32 -5.36 -21.29
N MET A 123 22.82 -4.19 -21.72
CA MET A 123 22.64 -3.87 -23.13
C MET A 123 23.97 -3.78 -23.88
N GLU A 124 24.99 -3.13 -23.29
CA GLU A 124 26.33 -3.08 -23.87
C GLU A 124 26.94 -4.49 -24.02
N LEU A 125 26.81 -5.33 -22.98
CA LEU A 125 27.27 -6.72 -23.04
C LEU A 125 26.46 -7.55 -24.04
N ALA A 126 25.14 -7.36 -24.11
CA ALA A 126 24.28 -8.03 -25.07
C ALA A 126 24.64 -7.62 -26.51
N GLU A 127 24.99 -6.36 -26.77
CA GLU A 127 25.47 -5.92 -28.08
C GLU A 127 26.80 -6.60 -28.41
N GLN A 128 27.75 -6.66 -27.46
CA GLN A 128 29.03 -7.34 -27.66
C GLN A 128 28.87 -8.84 -27.92
N ILE A 129 27.99 -9.51 -27.15
CA ILE A 129 27.67 -10.93 -27.35
C ILE A 129 27.00 -11.11 -28.72
N THR A 130 26.02 -10.29 -29.07
CA THR A 130 25.29 -10.41 -30.34
C THR A 130 26.19 -10.17 -31.56
N ARG A 131 27.12 -9.20 -31.49
CA ARG A 131 28.15 -9.00 -32.54
C ARG A 131 29.06 -10.23 -32.68
N ARG A 132 29.37 -10.91 -31.57
CA ARG A 132 30.19 -12.14 -31.58
C ARG A 132 29.41 -13.40 -31.95
N HIS A 133 28.08 -13.40 -31.77
CA HIS A 133 27.16 -14.54 -32.01
C HIS A 133 26.49 -14.54 -33.38
N TYR A 134 26.92 -13.71 -34.32
CA TYR A 134 26.70 -13.99 -35.74
C TYR A 134 27.65 -15.11 -36.25
N PRO A 135 27.53 -16.38 -35.76
CA PRO A 135 27.74 -17.50 -36.68
C PRO A 135 27.06 -18.80 -36.21
N SER A 136 25.90 -19.16 -36.77
CA SER A 136 25.48 -20.57 -36.78
C SER A 136 25.01 -20.98 -38.15
N ARG A 137 24.05 -20.25 -38.73
CA ARG A 137 23.59 -20.55 -40.10
C ARG A 137 24.69 -20.35 -41.14
N VAL A 138 25.41 -19.23 -41.10
CA VAL A 138 26.52 -18.95 -42.05
C VAL A 138 27.64 -19.99 -41.90
N MET A 139 27.95 -20.41 -40.68
CA MET A 139 28.97 -21.45 -40.42
C MET A 139 28.52 -22.82 -40.94
N ILE A 140 27.25 -23.20 -40.75
CA ILE A 140 26.69 -24.46 -41.27
C ILE A 140 26.72 -24.44 -42.81
N PHE A 141 26.30 -23.34 -43.45
CA PHE A 141 26.37 -23.21 -44.91
C PHE A 141 27.81 -23.24 -45.44
N ALA A 142 28.75 -22.61 -44.73
CA ALA A 142 30.18 -22.65 -45.10
C ALA A 142 30.75 -24.07 -44.97
N LEU A 143 30.42 -24.79 -43.88
CA LEU A 143 30.86 -26.17 -43.69
C LEU A 143 30.26 -27.12 -44.74
N PHE A 144 28.98 -26.96 -45.05
CA PHE A 144 28.30 -27.73 -46.08
C PHE A 144 28.88 -27.47 -47.48
N GLY A 145 29.14 -26.20 -47.80
CA GLY A 145 29.80 -25.80 -49.05
C GLY A 145 31.20 -26.39 -49.18
N ALA A 146 32.01 -26.30 -48.12
CA ALA A 146 33.36 -26.90 -48.10
C ALA A 146 33.30 -28.43 -48.26
N GLY A 147 32.35 -29.09 -47.58
CA GLY A 147 32.14 -30.53 -47.70
C GLY A 147 31.75 -30.98 -49.10
N LEU A 148 30.89 -30.22 -49.79
CA LEU A 148 30.51 -30.51 -51.18
C LEU A 148 31.70 -30.42 -52.14
N ILE A 149 32.55 -29.40 -51.99
CA ILE A 149 33.73 -29.22 -52.84
C ILE A 149 34.73 -30.36 -52.63
N VAL A 150 35.01 -30.70 -51.37
CA VAL A 150 35.92 -31.82 -51.04
C VAL A 150 35.33 -33.15 -51.52
N GLY A 151 34.03 -33.36 -51.38
CA GLY A 151 33.33 -34.55 -51.85
C GLY A 151 33.40 -34.71 -53.38
N ALA A 152 33.13 -33.63 -54.12
CA ALA A 152 33.22 -33.64 -55.59
C ALA A 152 34.64 -33.95 -56.07
N ALA A 153 35.65 -33.29 -55.49
CA ALA A 153 37.05 -33.55 -55.84
C ALA A 153 37.47 -35.00 -55.52
N THR A 154 37.02 -35.55 -54.38
CA THR A 154 37.33 -36.94 -54.01
C THR A 154 36.66 -37.93 -54.97
N ALA A 155 35.43 -37.65 -55.41
CA ALA A 155 34.71 -38.49 -56.36
C ALA A 155 35.39 -38.52 -57.75
N GLU A 156 35.87 -37.37 -58.23
CA GLU A 156 36.61 -37.32 -59.51
C GLU A 156 37.92 -38.11 -59.45
N ILE A 157 38.67 -38.02 -58.35
CA ILE A 157 39.92 -38.78 -58.16
C ILE A 157 39.66 -40.28 -58.17
N LEU A 158 38.61 -40.75 -57.48
CA LEU A 158 38.23 -42.16 -57.48
C LEU A 158 37.75 -42.63 -58.86
N HIS A 159 37.01 -41.80 -59.59
CA HIS A 159 36.56 -42.14 -60.93
C HIS A 159 37.74 -42.31 -61.89
N VAL A 160 38.76 -41.44 -61.83
CA VAL A 160 39.99 -41.58 -62.63
C VAL A 160 40.76 -42.84 -62.24
N LEU A 161 40.87 -43.14 -60.94
CA LEU A 161 41.60 -44.31 -60.44
C LEU A 161 40.92 -45.64 -60.83
N LEU A 162 39.59 -45.72 -60.71
CA LEU A 162 38.85 -46.92 -61.11
C LEU A 162 38.82 -47.08 -62.63
N HIS A 163 38.62 -46.00 -63.39
CA HIS A 163 38.57 -46.09 -64.85
C HIS A 163 39.92 -46.55 -65.44
N THR A 164 41.03 -46.01 -64.91
CA THR A 164 42.38 -46.47 -65.29
C THR A 164 42.63 -47.92 -64.89
N ALA A 165 42.20 -48.36 -63.71
CA ALA A 165 42.32 -49.76 -63.29
C ALA A 165 41.54 -50.73 -64.20
N THR A 166 40.33 -50.36 -64.64
CA THR A 166 39.52 -51.21 -65.53
C THR A 166 40.09 -51.32 -66.94
N HIS A 167 40.70 -50.25 -67.47
CA HIS A 167 41.32 -50.28 -68.81
C HIS A 167 42.57 -51.17 -68.87
N VAL A 168 43.37 -51.22 -67.80
CA VAL A 168 44.55 -52.10 -67.73
C VAL A 168 44.15 -53.58 -67.73
N VAL A 169 43.01 -53.93 -67.13
CA VAL A 169 42.53 -55.32 -67.07
C VAL A 169 41.97 -55.79 -68.41
N THR A 170 41.28 -54.92 -69.16
CA THR A 170 40.71 -55.27 -70.48
C THR A 170 41.78 -55.39 -71.56
N ASP A 171 42.85 -54.58 -71.52
CA ASP A 171 43.97 -54.73 -72.46
C ASP A 171 44.78 -56.01 -72.22
N ASN A 172 44.97 -56.42 -70.96
CA ASN A 172 45.66 -57.67 -70.64
C ASN A 172 44.86 -58.93 -71.06
N ALA A 173 43.53 -58.87 -71.01
CA ALA A 173 42.67 -59.98 -71.44
C ALA A 173 42.63 -60.17 -72.96
N ARG A 174 43.02 -59.16 -73.75
CA ARG A 174 43.02 -59.22 -75.22
C ARG A 174 44.24 -59.96 -75.81
N TYR A 175 45.28 -60.22 -75.02
CA TYR A 175 46.47 -60.99 -75.43
C TYR A 175 46.36 -62.50 -75.15
N LEU A 176 45.21 -62.97 -74.63
CA LEU A 176 44.99 -64.37 -74.26
C LEU A 176 44.02 -65.13 -75.20
N TYR A 177 43.70 -64.56 -76.37
CA TYR A 177 42.91 -65.22 -77.43
C TYR A 177 43.65 -65.22 -78.77
#